data_AF-A0A952NQ26-F1
#
_entry.id   AF-A0A952NQ26-F1
#
_cell.length_a   1.000
_cell.length_b   1.000
_cell.length_c   1.000
_cell.angle_alpha   90.00
_cell.angle_beta   90.00
_cell.angle_gamma   90.00
#
_symmetry.space_group_name_H-M   'P 1'
#
loop_
_entity.id
_entity.type
_entity.pdbx_description
1 polymer ?
#
loop_
_entity_poly.entity_id
_entity_poly.type
_entity_poly.pdbx_seq_one_letter_code
_entity_poly.pdbx_strand_id
1 'polypeptide(L)'
;MKFLGALLVSLALPLAALASPEWDQLVAKMINEGTPLEFQHGELRSLRHIEPSDISLPHVAEYISTIGAVDLEGRYVAFSVSAVNEDWRLTDTGYWNIEQWIFESDLDGNMTRFFHRTIVEDGEGRVLEIIDHPKDPIDSPEMTGRWESLKKVWYGR
;
A
#
# COMPACT_ATOMS: atom_id res chain seq x y z
N MET A 1 -35.95 3.09 52.45
CA MET A 1 -35.49 2.43 51.20
C MET A 1 -34.39 3.29 50.60
N LYS A 2 -33.17 2.77 50.48
CA LYS A 2 -32.02 3.46 49.90
C LYS A 2 -31.81 2.94 48.47
N PHE A 3 -31.85 3.83 47.47
CA PHE A 3 -31.36 3.54 46.12
C PHE A 3 -29.84 3.71 46.12
N LEU A 4 -29.09 2.66 45.80
CA LEU A 4 -27.67 2.77 45.45
C LEU A 4 -27.55 2.53 43.94
N GLY A 5 -27.11 3.56 43.23
CA GLY A 5 -26.90 3.54 41.78
C GLY A 5 -25.73 2.64 41.41
N ALA A 6 -25.92 1.85 40.35
CA ALA A 6 -24.86 1.07 39.73
C ALA A 6 -24.01 2.00 38.86
N LEU A 7 -22.73 2.11 39.19
CA LEU A 7 -21.70 2.77 38.39
C LEU A 7 -21.28 1.80 37.27
N LEU A 8 -21.68 2.08 36.03
CA LEU A 8 -21.20 1.36 34.85
C LEU A 8 -19.82 1.90 34.49
N VAL A 9 -18.78 1.13 34.80
CA VAL A 9 -17.42 1.35 34.30
C VAL A 9 -17.37 0.71 32.91
N SER A 10 -17.41 1.53 31.85
CA SER A 10 -17.12 1.06 30.49
C SER A 10 -15.63 0.77 30.38
N LEU A 11 -15.28 -0.51 30.40
CA LEU A 11 -14.00 -1.02 29.93
C LEU A 11 -13.99 -0.87 28.39
N ALA A 12 -13.39 0.22 27.90
CA ALA A 12 -12.96 0.29 26.51
C ALA A 12 -11.81 -0.71 26.34
N LEU A 13 -12.13 -1.90 25.82
CA LEU A 13 -11.10 -2.83 25.37
C LEU A 13 -10.42 -2.21 24.14
N PRO A 14 -9.07 -2.21 24.06
CA PRO A 14 -8.40 -1.87 22.82
C PRO A 14 -8.86 -2.87 21.76
N LEU A 15 -9.39 -2.34 20.65
CA LEU A 15 -9.67 -3.14 19.46
C LEU A 15 -8.31 -3.65 18.97
N ALA A 16 -7.94 -4.87 19.36
CA ALA A 16 -6.90 -5.59 18.65
C ALA A 16 -7.46 -5.77 17.23
N ALA A 17 -6.85 -5.10 16.25
CA ALA A 17 -7.13 -5.33 14.86
C ALA A 17 -6.75 -6.79 14.57
N LEU A 18 -7.73 -7.69 14.61
CA LEU A 18 -7.55 -9.05 14.13
C LEU A 18 -7.23 -8.93 12.64
N ALA A 19 -6.10 -9.51 12.22
CA ALA A 19 -5.77 -9.66 10.81
C ALA A 19 -7.00 -10.22 10.08
N SER A 20 -7.45 -9.53 9.04
CA SER A 20 -8.63 -9.95 8.28
C SER A 20 -8.26 -11.18 7.42
N PRO A 21 -9.09 -12.23 7.36
CA PRO A 21 -8.82 -13.41 6.52
C PRO A 21 -8.48 -13.09 5.05
N GLU A 22 -9.03 -12.00 4.52
CA GLU A 22 -8.77 -11.50 3.17
C GLU A 22 -7.33 -10.98 3.00
N TRP A 23 -6.76 -10.40 4.06
CA TRP A 23 -5.38 -9.92 4.06
C TRP A 23 -4.38 -11.08 4.03
N ASP A 24 -4.59 -12.10 4.86
CA ASP A 24 -3.74 -13.29 4.87
C ASP A 24 -3.77 -14.00 3.50
N GLN A 25 -4.95 -14.06 2.87
CA GLN A 25 -5.10 -14.59 1.51
C GLN A 25 -4.35 -13.75 0.48
N LEU A 26 -4.39 -12.42 0.58
CA LEU A 26 -3.65 -11.54 -0.31
C LEU A 26 -2.13 -11.67 -0.13
N VAL A 27 -1.64 -11.77 1.11
CA VAL A 27 -0.23 -12.03 1.40
C VAL A 27 0.21 -13.37 0.83
N ALA A 28 -0.57 -14.43 1.04
CA ALA A 28 -0.29 -15.73 0.46
C ALA A 28 -0.31 -15.69 -1.08
N LYS A 29 -1.25 -14.98 -1.69
CA LYS A 29 -1.31 -14.79 -3.14
C LYS A 29 -0.06 -14.09 -3.66
N MET A 30 0.37 -13.00 -3.04
CA MET A 30 1.62 -12.32 -3.41
C MET A 30 2.82 -13.27 -3.35
N ILE A 31 2.98 -14.05 -2.27
CA ILE A 31 4.10 -14.98 -2.12
C ILE A 31 4.13 -16.05 -3.23
N ASN A 32 2.96 -16.59 -3.60
CA ASN A 32 2.87 -17.72 -4.52
C ASN A 32 2.79 -17.33 -6.00
N GLU A 33 2.15 -16.19 -6.31
CA GLU A 33 1.81 -15.77 -7.67
C GLU A 33 2.50 -14.47 -8.09
N GLY A 34 3.07 -13.73 -7.14
CA GLY A 34 3.75 -12.47 -7.41
C GLY A 34 4.97 -12.63 -8.31
N THR A 35 5.16 -11.68 -9.21
CA THR A 35 6.36 -11.62 -10.05
C THR A 35 7.56 -11.31 -9.15
N PRO A 36 8.62 -12.15 -9.18
CA PRO A 36 9.83 -11.88 -8.42
C PRO A 36 10.55 -10.67 -9.00
N LEU A 37 10.91 -9.72 -8.14
CA LEU A 37 11.77 -8.59 -8.48
C LEU A 37 12.92 -8.53 -7.48
N GLU A 38 14.14 -8.71 -7.97
CA GLU A 38 15.33 -8.57 -7.15
C GLU A 38 15.68 -7.10 -6.96
N PHE A 39 16.05 -6.72 -5.74
CA PHE A 39 16.65 -5.42 -5.46
C PHE A 39 17.84 -5.60 -4.51
N GLN A 40 18.68 -4.58 -4.35
CA GLN A 40 19.96 -4.69 -3.65
C GLN A 40 19.90 -5.27 -2.22
N HIS A 41 18.73 -5.29 -1.58
CA HIS A 41 18.57 -5.67 -0.18
C HIS A 41 17.47 -6.73 0.06
N GLY A 42 17.00 -7.41 -0.97
CA GLY A 42 15.99 -8.45 -0.82
C GLY A 42 15.31 -8.84 -2.12
N GLU A 43 14.21 -9.57 -1.97
CA GLU A 43 13.36 -9.99 -3.07
C GLU A 43 11.93 -9.47 -2.81
N LEU A 44 11.28 -9.00 -3.87
CA LEU A 44 9.87 -8.66 -3.86
C LEU A 44 9.08 -9.77 -4.54
N ARG A 45 7.87 -10.03 -4.06
CA ARG A 45 6.85 -10.74 -4.83
C ARG A 45 5.69 -9.80 -5.08
N SER A 46 5.57 -9.34 -6.32
CA SER A 46 4.71 -8.21 -6.68
C SER A 46 3.52 -8.63 -7.56
N LEU A 47 2.34 -8.15 -7.22
CA LEU A 47 1.16 -8.13 -8.08
C LEU A 47 0.99 -6.70 -8.64
N ARG A 48 0.56 -6.61 -9.90
CA ARG A 48 0.40 -5.35 -10.62
C ARG A 48 -0.97 -5.27 -11.29
N HIS A 49 -1.57 -4.09 -11.23
CA HIS A 49 -2.76 -3.74 -12.00
C HIS A 49 -2.61 -2.35 -12.61
N ILE A 50 -2.96 -2.19 -13.88
CA ILE A 50 -2.98 -0.89 -14.57
C ILE A 50 -4.28 -0.77 -15.36
N GLU A 51 -4.96 0.38 -15.22
CA GLU A 51 -6.21 0.68 -15.92
C GLU A 51 -6.23 2.13 -16.43
N PRO A 52 -6.45 2.35 -17.75
CA PRO A 52 -6.43 1.34 -18.81
C PRO A 52 -5.04 0.72 -19.00
N SER A 53 -4.96 -0.47 -19.59
CA SER A 53 -3.68 -1.16 -19.82
C SER A 53 -2.78 -0.48 -20.86
N ASP A 54 -3.32 0.43 -21.67
CA ASP A 54 -2.55 1.27 -22.59
C ASP A 54 -1.89 2.42 -21.82
N ILE A 55 -0.61 2.23 -21.46
CA ILE A 55 0.19 3.18 -20.68
C ILE A 55 0.53 4.48 -21.44
N SER A 56 0.16 4.61 -22.72
CA SER A 56 0.28 5.87 -23.45
C SER A 56 -0.85 6.86 -23.12
N LEU A 57 -1.90 6.38 -22.47
CA LEU A 57 -3.04 7.17 -22.00
C LEU A 57 -2.92 7.47 -20.50
N PRO A 58 -3.59 8.52 -19.99
CA PRO A 58 -3.78 8.68 -18.56
C PRO A 58 -4.36 7.42 -17.93
N HIS A 59 -3.75 6.97 -16.82
CA HIS A 59 -4.05 5.69 -16.21
C HIS A 59 -3.80 5.68 -14.71
N VAL A 60 -4.37 4.69 -14.04
CA VAL A 60 -4.04 4.35 -12.65
C VAL A 60 -3.19 3.11 -12.66
N ALA A 61 -2.06 3.14 -11.95
CA ALA A 61 -1.20 1.98 -11.73
C ALA A 61 -1.14 1.63 -10.25
N GLU A 62 -1.37 0.36 -9.95
CA GLU A 62 -1.39 -0.18 -8.59
C GLU A 62 -0.46 -1.37 -8.51
N TYR A 63 0.32 -1.39 -7.44
CA TYR A 63 1.27 -2.45 -7.14
C TYR A 63 1.08 -2.85 -5.69
N ILE A 64 1.09 -4.14 -5.40
CA ILE A 64 1.21 -4.63 -4.02
C ILE A 64 2.23 -5.74 -3.99
N SER A 65 3.18 -5.63 -3.07
CA SER A 65 4.34 -6.50 -3.02
C SER A 65 4.62 -6.92 -1.59
N THR A 66 4.90 -8.20 -1.38
CA THR A 66 5.65 -8.58 -0.18
C THR A 66 7.11 -8.20 -0.38
N ILE A 67 7.77 -7.80 0.70
CA ILE A 67 9.21 -7.64 0.77
C ILE A 67 9.74 -8.77 1.65
N GLY A 68 10.73 -9.49 1.15
CA GLY A 68 11.20 -10.72 1.75
C GLY A 68 12.64 -11.05 1.40
N ALA A 69 13.07 -12.22 1.88
CA ALA A 69 14.34 -12.83 1.53
C ALA A 69 14.17 -14.33 1.38
N VAL A 70 15.08 -14.96 0.64
CA VAL A 70 15.15 -16.41 0.53
C VAL A 70 15.98 -16.95 1.70
N ASP A 71 15.41 -17.87 2.47
CA ASP A 71 16.10 -18.54 3.58
C ASP A 71 17.16 -19.54 3.08
N LEU A 72 17.89 -20.16 4.01
CA LEU A 72 18.94 -21.14 3.68
C LEU A 72 18.40 -22.40 2.99
N GLU A 73 17.09 -22.66 3.04
CA GLU A 73 16.43 -23.79 2.40
C GLU A 73 15.86 -23.42 1.02
N GLY A 74 16.06 -22.20 0.55
CA GLY A 74 15.54 -21.73 -0.73
C GLY A 74 14.08 -21.27 -0.68
N ARG A 75 13.51 -21.06 0.52
CA ARG A 75 12.12 -20.60 0.68
C ARG A 75 12.06 -19.10 0.83
N TYR A 76 11.14 -18.47 0.13
CA TYR A 76 10.86 -17.06 0.32
C TYR A 76 10.14 -16.82 1.65
N VAL A 77 10.67 -15.89 2.45
CA VAL A 77 10.11 -15.47 3.73
C VAL A 77 9.83 -13.97 3.65
N ALA A 78 8.55 -13.61 3.66
CA ALA A 78 8.11 -12.21 3.72
C ALA A 78 8.31 -11.64 5.12
N PHE A 79 8.61 -10.34 5.20
CA PHE A 79 8.72 -9.60 6.47
C PHE A 79 7.85 -8.33 6.50
N SER A 80 7.49 -7.77 5.35
CA SER A 80 6.59 -6.63 5.24
C SER A 80 5.84 -6.64 3.91
N VAL A 81 4.87 -5.74 3.80
CA VAL A 81 4.17 -5.46 2.54
C VAL A 81 4.39 -4.00 2.16
N SER A 82 4.56 -3.74 0.87
CA SER A 82 4.49 -2.41 0.30
C SER A 82 3.41 -2.36 -0.77
N ALA A 83 2.62 -1.29 -0.75
CA ALA A 83 1.66 -1.01 -1.79
C ALA A 83 1.93 0.36 -2.40
N VAL A 84 1.77 0.46 -3.72
CA VAL A 84 1.93 1.69 -4.48
C VAL A 84 0.67 1.94 -5.27
N ASN A 85 0.17 3.17 -5.23
CA ASN A 85 -0.87 3.66 -6.11
C ASN A 85 -0.36 4.92 -6.82
N GLU A 86 -0.51 4.93 -8.14
CA GLU A 86 -0.08 6.02 -9.01
C GLU A 86 -1.26 6.46 -9.88
N ASP A 87 -1.53 7.77 -9.90
CA ASP A 87 -2.44 8.40 -10.85
C ASP A 87 -1.60 9.19 -11.87
N TRP A 88 -1.59 8.69 -13.11
CA TRP A 88 -0.82 9.22 -14.22
C TRP A 88 -1.68 10.14 -15.07
N ARG A 89 -1.30 11.42 -15.15
CA ARG A 89 -2.02 12.44 -15.92
C ARG A 89 -1.10 13.14 -16.89
N LEU A 90 -1.54 13.24 -18.15
CA LEU A 90 -0.83 13.99 -19.18
C LEU A 90 -1.18 15.48 -19.07
N THR A 91 -0.18 16.34 -19.05
CA THR A 91 -0.35 17.80 -19.08
C THR A 91 -0.51 18.30 -20.53
N ASP A 92 -1.03 19.52 -20.68
CA ASP A 92 -1.14 20.18 -21.99
C ASP A 92 0.23 20.40 -22.68
N THR A 93 1.33 20.35 -21.92
CA THR A 93 2.70 20.47 -22.44
C THR A 93 3.31 19.13 -22.85
N GLY A 94 2.57 18.03 -22.71
CA GLY A 94 3.04 16.67 -23.04
C GLY A 94 3.93 16.05 -21.98
N TYR A 95 3.89 16.53 -20.74
CA TYR A 95 4.58 15.92 -19.60
C TYR A 95 3.62 15.04 -18.80
N TRP A 96 4.16 14.05 -18.12
CA TRP A 96 3.41 13.23 -17.17
C TRP A 96 3.53 13.81 -15.77
N ASN A 97 2.39 14.04 -15.14
CA ASN A 97 2.30 14.27 -13.70
C ASN A 97 1.80 12.99 -13.05
N ILE A 98 2.61 12.43 -12.16
CA ILE A 98 2.35 11.16 -11.49
C ILE A 98 2.16 11.45 -10.01
N GLU A 99 0.93 11.35 -9.54
CA GLU A 99 0.68 11.38 -8.10
C GLU A 99 0.89 9.98 -7.53
N GLN A 100 1.92 9.82 -6.70
CA GLN A 100 2.30 8.52 -6.16
C GLN A 100 2.11 8.49 -4.64
N TRP A 101 1.38 7.46 -4.20
CA TRP A 101 1.25 7.07 -2.81
C TRP A 101 1.96 5.73 -2.60
N ILE A 102 2.85 5.66 -1.62
CA ILE A 102 3.50 4.43 -1.19
C ILE A 102 3.11 4.17 0.25
N PHE A 103 2.64 2.95 0.52
CA PHE A 103 2.30 2.44 1.83
C PHE A 103 3.22 1.30 2.18
N GLU A 104 3.66 1.24 3.42
CA GLU A 104 4.35 0.08 3.99
C GLU A 104 3.54 -0.40 5.19
N SER A 105 3.40 -1.72 5.32
CA SER A 105 2.76 -2.37 6.44
C SER A 105 3.56 -3.56 6.95
N ASP A 106 3.26 -3.96 8.18
CA ASP A 106 3.60 -5.30 8.64
C ASP A 106 2.76 -6.37 7.91
N LEU A 107 3.03 -7.64 8.22
CA LEU A 107 2.29 -8.77 7.65
C LEU A 107 0.86 -8.91 8.20
N ASP A 108 0.51 -8.19 9.26
CA ASP A 108 -0.85 -8.16 9.81
C ASP A 108 -1.71 -7.05 9.16
N GLY A 109 -1.11 -6.25 8.28
CA GLY A 109 -1.77 -5.17 7.53
C GLY A 109 -1.83 -3.84 8.27
N ASN A 110 -1.08 -3.71 9.38
CA ASN A 110 -0.94 -2.45 10.09
C ASN A 110 0.06 -1.57 9.36
N MET A 111 -0.39 -0.40 8.92
CA MET A 111 0.46 0.57 8.24
C MET A 111 1.57 1.06 9.19
N THR A 112 2.82 0.92 8.76
CA THR A 112 4.01 1.33 9.52
C THR A 112 4.61 2.62 8.99
N ARG A 113 4.39 2.93 7.71
CA ARG A 113 4.90 4.11 7.05
C ARG A 113 4.13 4.40 5.77
N PHE A 114 4.14 5.66 5.34
CA PHE A 114 3.71 6.03 4.00
C PHE A 114 4.58 7.15 3.43
N PHE A 115 4.49 7.33 2.11
CA PHE A 115 5.05 8.43 1.35
C PHE A 115 4.03 8.94 0.35
N HIS A 116 4.00 10.25 0.15
CA HIS A 116 3.21 10.91 -0.87
C HIS A 116 4.10 11.85 -1.65
N ARG A 117 4.09 11.73 -2.98
CA ARG A 117 4.88 12.58 -3.84
C ARG A 117 4.19 12.81 -5.17
N THR A 118 4.60 13.87 -5.84
CA THR A 118 4.33 14.07 -7.26
C THR A 118 5.63 13.96 -8.04
N ILE A 119 5.63 13.15 -9.11
CA ILE A 119 6.75 13.02 -10.03
C ILE A 119 6.35 13.66 -11.35
N VAL A 120 7.22 14.48 -11.92
CA VAL A 120 7.05 15.04 -13.27
C VAL A 120 8.03 14.35 -14.20
N GLU A 121 7.51 13.69 -15.23
CA GLU A 121 8.31 13.05 -16.28
C GLU A 121 8.07 13.72 -17.63
N ASP A 122 9.09 13.78 -18.47
CA ASP A 122 8.91 14.14 -19.87
C ASP A 122 8.29 13.00 -20.69
N GLY A 123 7.94 13.28 -21.95
CA GLY A 123 7.37 12.27 -22.86
C GLY A 123 8.33 11.13 -23.24
N GLU A 124 9.60 11.18 -22.81
CA GLU A 124 10.61 10.13 -23.00
C GLU A 124 10.86 9.33 -21.70
N GLY A 125 10.12 9.61 -20.62
CA GLY A 125 10.24 8.94 -19.33
C GLY A 125 11.40 9.45 -18.47
N ARG A 126 11.96 10.62 -18.75
CA ARG A 126 12.98 11.24 -17.89
C ARG A 126 12.29 12.00 -16.77
N VAL A 127 12.64 11.64 -15.53
CA VAL A 127 12.21 12.39 -14.34
C VAL A 127 12.83 13.79 -14.37
N LEU A 128 11.96 14.81 -14.45
CA LEU A 128 12.32 16.21 -14.41
C LEU A 128 12.26 16.79 -12.99
N GLU A 129 11.28 16.34 -12.21
CA GLU A 129 11.02 16.85 -10.86
C GLU A 129 10.40 15.79 -9.96
N ILE A 130 10.73 15.84 -8.67
CA ILE A 130 10.08 15.08 -7.60
C ILE A 130 9.71 16.06 -6.49
N ILE A 131 8.43 16.12 -6.14
CA ILE A 131 7.87 16.97 -5.10
C ILE A 131 7.34 16.06 -3.99
N ASP A 132 8.04 16.02 -2.86
CA ASP A 132 7.55 15.31 -1.67
C ASP A 132 6.49 16.15 -0.96
N HIS A 133 5.33 15.56 -0.71
CA HIS A 133 4.25 16.23 0.02
C HIS A 133 4.47 16.13 1.53
N PRO A 134 3.89 17.07 2.32
CA PRO A 134 3.98 17.03 3.77
C PRO A 134 3.53 15.69 4.35
N LYS A 135 4.22 15.24 5.40
CA LYS A 135 3.85 14.02 6.12
C LYS A 135 2.71 14.31 7.07
N ASP A 136 1.54 13.78 6.77
CA ASP A 136 0.47 13.64 7.75
C ASP A 136 0.79 12.58 8.81
N PRO A 137 0.12 12.60 9.97
CA PRO A 137 0.14 11.49 10.91
C PRO A 137 -0.36 10.20 10.24
N ILE A 138 0.25 9.07 10.60
CA ILE A 138 -0.08 7.76 10.03
C ILE A 138 -1.53 7.34 10.31
N ASP A 139 -2.09 7.83 11.42
CA ASP A 139 -3.45 7.59 11.88
C ASP A 139 -4.44 8.66 11.40
N SER A 140 -4.05 9.53 10.45
CA SER A 140 -4.98 10.50 9.89
C SER A 140 -6.13 9.78 9.17
N PRO A 141 -7.37 10.32 9.23
CA PRO A 141 -8.51 9.72 8.54
C PRO A 141 -8.32 9.61 7.02
N GLU A 142 -7.62 10.56 6.41
CA GLU A 142 -7.28 10.51 4.98
C GLU A 142 -6.36 9.32 4.70
N MET A 143 -5.30 9.17 5.50
CA MET A 143 -4.32 8.11 5.26
C MET A 143 -4.90 6.72 5.49
N THR A 144 -5.64 6.57 6.58
CA THR A 144 -6.37 5.34 6.87
C THR A 144 -7.35 5.02 5.74
N GLY A 145 -8.10 6.02 5.26
CA GLY A 145 -9.07 5.85 4.17
C GLY A 145 -8.43 5.40 2.86
N ARG A 146 -7.29 5.97 2.48
CA ARG A 146 -6.53 5.56 1.28
C ARG A 146 -5.99 4.14 1.41
N TRP A 147 -5.40 3.79 2.56
CA TRP A 147 -4.89 2.44 2.82
C TRP A 147 -6.00 1.38 2.72
N GLU A 148 -7.13 1.61 3.39
CA GLU A 148 -8.28 0.71 3.34
C GLU A 148 -8.87 0.59 1.92
N SER A 149 -8.86 1.67 1.14
CA SER A 149 -9.35 1.65 -0.24
C SER A 149 -8.45 0.81 -1.13
N LEU A 150 -7.12 0.95 -1.00
CA LEU A 150 -6.16 0.15 -1.73
C LEU A 150 -6.33 -1.35 -1.42
N LYS A 151 -6.44 -1.72 -0.14
CA LYS A 151 -6.65 -3.13 0.25
C LYS A 151 -7.89 -3.72 -0.41
N LYS A 152 -9.00 -2.98 -0.45
CA LYS A 152 -10.24 -3.42 -1.09
C LYS A 152 -10.10 -3.67 -2.59
N VAL A 153 -9.30 -2.88 -3.30
CA VAL A 153 -9.04 -3.11 -4.73
C VAL A 153 -8.42 -4.48 -4.95
N TRP A 154 -7.50 -4.88 -4.06
CA TRP A 154 -6.82 -6.17 -4.15
C TRP A 154 -7.65 -7.35 -3.62
N TYR A 155 -8.52 -7.15 -2.63
CA TYR A 155 -9.42 -8.22 -2.15
C TYR A 155 -10.42 -8.69 -3.21
N GLY A 156 -10.79 -7.83 -4.15
CA GLY A 156 -11.70 -8.17 -5.24
C GLY A 156 -11.03 -8.86 -6.45
N ARG A 157 -9.72 -9.13 -6.39
CA ARG A 157 -8.92 -9.61 -7.53
C ARG A 157 -8.22 -10.92 -7.22
#